data_AF-A0A2K8KQA0-F1
#
_entry.id   AF-A0A2K8KQA0-F1
#
_cell.length_a   1.000
_cell.length_b   1.000
_cell.length_c   1.000
_cell.angle_alpha   90.00
_cell.angle_beta   90.00
_cell.angle_gamma   90.00
#
_symmetry.space_group_name_H-M   'P 1'
#
loop_
_entity.id
_entity.type
_entity.pdbx_description
1 polymer ?
#
loop_
_entity_poly.entity_id
_entity_poly.type
_entity_poly.pdbx_seq_one_letter_code
_entity_poly.pdbx_strand_id
1 'polypeptide(L)'
;MWTTKRGFQILFYLLLLSVLVLSLLPIDQPDFSPNDKVNHLLAYGVLMVSGYLAHRHLVLAALIVILFGVLVELLQGLTSYRMFSFADMVADCAGVALGCAVILAAKPIIKKIRQER
;
A
#
# COMPACT_ATOMS: atom_id res chain seq x y z
N MET A 1 -2.23 16.64 -20.94
CA MET A 1 -3.01 15.63 -20.16
C MET A 1 -2.33 14.25 -20.02
N TRP A 2 -1.05 14.09 -20.41
CA TRP A 2 -0.29 12.83 -20.29
C TRP A 2 0.71 12.80 -19.10
N THR A 3 1.05 13.97 -18.56
CA THR A 3 2.06 14.13 -17.50
C THR A 3 1.58 13.59 -16.14
N THR A 4 0.28 13.68 -15.86
CA THR A 4 -0.29 13.29 -14.56
C THR A 4 -0.22 11.79 -14.31
N LYS A 5 -0.43 10.94 -15.35
CA LYS A 5 -0.33 9.48 -15.20
C LYS A 5 1.09 9.02 -14.88
N ARG A 6 2.08 9.56 -15.59
CA ARG A 6 3.50 9.24 -15.35
C ARG A 6 3.93 9.64 -13.94
N GLY A 7 3.48 10.80 -13.46
CA GLY A 7 3.72 11.23 -12.07
C GLY A 7 3.20 10.24 -11.03
N PHE A 8 1.97 9.75 -11.18
CA PHE A 8 1.41 8.75 -10.25
C PHE A 8 2.11 7.39 -10.34
N GLN A 9 2.53 6.96 -11.54
CA GLN A 9 3.31 5.73 -11.70
C GLN A 9 4.66 5.84 -10.99
N ILE A 10 5.38 6.94 -11.18
CA ILE A 10 6.66 7.20 -10.49
C ILE A 10 6.44 7.18 -8.98
N LEU A 11 5.42 7.89 -8.48
CA LEU A 11 5.08 7.90 -7.06
C LEU A 11 4.79 6.48 -6.53
N PHE A 12 3.99 5.70 -7.25
CA PHE A 12 3.65 4.34 -6.86
C PHE A 12 4.90 3.44 -6.75
N TYR A 13 5.79 3.48 -7.75
CA TYR A 13 7.02 2.69 -7.70
C TYR A 13 8.00 3.17 -6.62
N LEU A 14 8.08 4.48 -6.39
CA LEU A 14 8.87 5.03 -5.28
C LEU A 14 8.33 4.56 -3.92
N LEU A 15 7.01 4.53 -3.75
CA LEU A 15 6.39 4.02 -2.52
C LEU A 15 6.62 2.52 -2.35
N LEU A 16 6.50 1.72 -3.41
CA LEU A 16 6.83 0.29 -3.38
C LEU A 16 8.27 0.06 -2.94
N LEU A 17 9.20 0.81 -3.53
CA LEU A 17 10.62 0.71 -3.18
C LEU A 17 10.87 1.13 -1.73
N SER A 18 10.26 2.23 -1.27
CA SER A 18 10.38 2.69 0.11
C SER A 18 9.87 1.65 1.11
N VAL A 19 8.70 1.06 0.86
CA VAL A 19 8.15 0.01 1.74
C VAL A 19 9.07 -1.21 1.74
N LEU A 20 9.52 -1.69 0.58
CA LEU A 20 10.44 -2.82 0.50
C LEU A 20 11.73 -2.59 1.31
N VAL A 21 12.35 -1.43 1.13
CA VAL A 21 13.60 -1.08 1.83
C VAL A 21 13.36 -0.97 3.32
N LEU A 22 12.34 -0.22 3.76
CA LEU A 22 12.07 -0.01 5.19
C LEU A 22 11.68 -1.31 5.90
N SER A 23 10.94 -2.21 5.25
CA SER A 23 10.56 -3.50 5.81
C SER A 23 11.74 -4.47 5.95
N LEU A 24 12.75 -4.38 5.08
CA LEU A 24 13.92 -5.25 5.11
C LEU A 24 15.12 -4.66 5.86
N LEU A 25 15.14 -3.36 6.18
CA LEU A 25 16.23 -2.81 6.96
C LEU A 25 16.23 -3.37 8.40
N PRO A 26 17.42 -3.63 8.98
CA PRO A 26 17.58 -4.02 10.39
C PRO A 26 17.44 -2.78 11.28
N ILE A 27 16.25 -2.18 11.24
CA ILE A 27 15.89 -1.08 12.13
C ILE A 27 15.26 -1.72 13.35
N ASP A 28 15.90 -1.55 14.50
CA ASP A 28 15.35 -1.94 15.80
C ASP A 28 14.04 -1.19 16.02
N GLN A 29 12.93 -1.91 15.91
CA GLN A 29 11.63 -1.41 16.33
C GLN A 29 11.33 -1.99 17.71
N PRO A 30 10.76 -1.22 18.65
CA PRO A 30 10.37 -1.78 19.94
C PRO A 30 9.44 -2.98 19.76
N ASP A 31 9.72 -4.10 20.44
CA ASP A 31 9.08 -5.42 20.26
C ASP A 31 7.54 -5.44 20.30
N PHE A 32 6.90 -4.40 20.85
CA PHE A 32 5.45 -4.25 20.96
C PHE A 32 4.96 -2.85 20.57
N SER A 33 5.52 -2.27 19.51
CA SER A 33 5.03 -1.00 19.00
C SER A 33 3.71 -1.21 18.24
N PRO A 34 2.52 -0.79 18.73
CA PRO A 34 1.30 -0.75 17.92
C PRO A 34 1.48 0.11 16.65
N ASN A 35 2.55 0.91 16.60
CA ASN A 35 2.99 1.64 15.43
C ASN A 35 3.26 0.71 14.23
N ASP A 36 3.72 -0.53 14.43
CA ASP A 36 4.10 -1.39 13.31
C ASP A 36 2.88 -1.82 12.48
N LYS A 37 1.82 -2.33 13.12
CA LYS A 37 0.56 -2.70 12.45
C LYS A 37 -0.15 -1.49 11.84
N VAL A 38 -0.08 -0.33 12.50
CA VAL A 38 -0.63 0.92 11.97
C VAL A 38 0.19 1.37 10.76
N ASN A 39 1.51 1.22 10.78
CA ASN A 39 2.38 1.52 9.65
C ASN A 39 2.07 0.61 8.46
N HIS A 40 1.90 -0.69 8.69
CA HIS A 40 1.46 -1.64 7.66
C HIS A 40 0.10 -1.22 7.08
N LEU A 41 -0.91 -0.99 7.92
CA LEU A 41 -2.23 -0.55 7.48
C LEU A 41 -2.18 0.75 6.65
N LEU A 42 -1.42 1.75 7.10
CA LEU A 42 -1.30 3.03 6.40
C LEU A 42 -0.48 2.90 5.11
N ALA A 43 0.66 2.22 5.14
CA ALA A 43 1.54 2.03 3.99
C ALA A 43 0.81 1.31 2.86
N TYR A 44 0.11 0.22 3.17
CA TYR A 44 -0.62 -0.57 2.17
C TYR A 44 -1.90 0.15 1.69
N GLY A 45 -2.53 0.96 2.55
CA GLY A 45 -3.60 1.87 2.12
C GLY A 45 -3.12 2.93 1.11
N VAL A 46 -1.97 3.54 1.38
CA VAL A 46 -1.36 4.54 0.48
C VAL A 46 -0.87 3.89 -0.82
N LEU A 47 -0.28 2.70 -0.76
CA LEU A 47 0.09 1.90 -1.94
C LEU A 47 -1.14 1.57 -2.79
N MET A 48 -2.24 1.16 -2.16
CA MET A 48 -3.49 0.86 -2.86
C MET A 48 -4.06 2.09 -3.59
N VAL A 49 -4.12 3.24 -2.91
CA VAL A 49 -4.62 4.50 -3.51
C VAL A 49 -3.70 4.95 -4.65
N SER A 50 -2.39 4.98 -4.44
CA SER A 50 -1.42 5.40 -5.46
C SER A 50 -1.40 4.45 -6.67
N GLY A 51 -1.46 3.15 -6.45
CA GLY A 51 -1.57 2.14 -7.51
C GLY A 51 -2.85 2.29 -8.35
N TYR A 52 -3.98 2.57 -7.69
CA TYR A 52 -5.21 2.90 -8.41
C TYR A 52 -5.09 4.21 -9.20
N LEU A 53 -4.46 5.26 -8.66
CA LEU A 53 -4.29 6.53 -9.39
C LEU A 53 -3.38 6.36 -10.62
N ALA A 54 -2.37 5.50 -10.53
CA ALA A 54 -1.43 5.17 -11.59
C ALA A 54 -2.09 4.36 -12.73
N HIS A 55 -2.86 3.31 -12.40
CA HIS A 55 -3.34 2.34 -13.39
C HIS A 55 -4.86 2.36 -13.63
N ARG A 56 -5.64 2.99 -12.74
CA ARG A 56 -7.11 3.11 -12.78
C ARG A 56 -7.87 1.78 -12.83
N HIS A 57 -7.25 0.71 -12.36
CA HIS A 57 -7.82 -0.64 -12.33
C HIS A 57 -7.83 -1.19 -10.91
N LEU A 58 -8.98 -1.10 -10.23
CA LEU A 58 -9.09 -1.32 -8.77
C LEU A 58 -8.66 -2.74 -8.36
N VAL A 59 -9.24 -3.77 -8.98
CA VAL A 59 -8.97 -5.18 -8.61
C VAL A 59 -7.50 -5.55 -8.87
N LEU A 60 -6.94 -5.08 -9.98
CA LEU A 60 -5.56 -5.38 -10.34
C LEU A 60 -4.58 -4.68 -9.38
N ALA A 61 -4.84 -3.42 -9.02
CA ALA A 61 -4.02 -2.72 -8.03
C ALA A 61 -4.07 -3.41 -6.66
N ALA A 62 -5.25 -3.83 -6.21
CA ALA A 62 -5.40 -4.56 -4.95
C ALA A 62 -4.63 -5.88 -4.95
N LEU A 63 -4.75 -6.68 -6.02
CA LEU A 63 -4.01 -7.94 -6.16
C LEU A 63 -2.50 -7.72 -6.15
N ILE A 64 -2.00 -6.73 -6.90
CA ILE A 64 -0.55 -6.43 -6.93
C ILE A 64 -0.04 -6.05 -5.55
N VAL A 65 -0.76 -5.17 -4.84
CA VAL A 65 -0.33 -4.68 -3.52
C VAL A 65 -0.41 -5.79 -2.45
N ILE A 66 -1.42 -6.66 -2.49
CA ILE A 66 -1.51 -7.83 -1.59
C ILE A 66 -0.37 -8.80 -1.86
N LEU A 67 -0.13 -9.16 -3.13
CA LEU A 67 0.96 -10.07 -3.50
C LEU A 67 2.33 -9.50 -3.13
N PHE A 68 2.49 -8.18 -3.23
CA PHE A 68 3.68 -7.49 -2.77
C PHE A 68 3.89 -7.64 -1.25
N GLY A 69 2.83 -7.50 -0.43
CA GLY A 69 2.98 -7.69 1.01
C GLY A 69 3.28 -9.12 1.43
N VAL A 70 2.62 -10.10 0.79
CA VAL A 70 2.98 -11.52 0.94
C VAL A 70 4.46 -11.75 0.61
N LEU A 71 4.95 -11.16 -0.48
CA LEU A 71 6.35 -11.28 -0.87
C LEU A 71 7.29 -10.64 0.16
N VAL A 72 6.98 -9.46 0.69
CA VAL A 72 7.80 -8.77 1.70
C VAL A 72 7.91 -9.61 2.97
N GLU A 73 6.81 -10.17 3.46
CA GLU A 73 6.79 -11.05 4.65
C GLU A 73 7.61 -12.32 4.43
N LEU A 74 7.50 -12.94 3.25
CA LEU A 74 8.33 -14.08 2.89
C LEU A 74 9.82 -13.71 2.86
N LEU A 75 10.17 -12.55 2.31
CA LEU A 75 11.55 -12.06 2.29
C LEU A 75 12.08 -11.77 3.70
N GLN A 76 11.25 -11.21 4.59
CA GLN A 76 11.60 -11.00 5.99
C GLN A 76 11.87 -12.33 6.70
N GLY A 77 11.06 -13.36 6.46
CA GLY A 77 11.26 -14.71 6.98
C GLY A 77 12.54 -15.41 6.51
N LEU A 78 13.18 -14.92 5.44
CA LEU A 78 14.48 -15.40 4.97
C LEU A 78 15.67 -14.66 5.59
N THR A 79 15.41 -13.59 6.36
CA THR A 79 16.46 -12.87 7.08
C THR A 79 16.67 -13.44 8.48
N SER A 80 17.81 -13.13 9.11
CA SER A 80 18.12 -13.56 10.49
C SER A 80 17.71 -12.55 11.56
N TYR A 81 17.18 -11.38 11.16
CA TYR A 81 16.88 -10.25 12.04
C TYR A 81 15.43 -9.73 11.91
N ARG A 82 14.65 -10.24 10.96
CA ARG A 82 13.19 -10.05 10.90
C ARG A 82 12.48 -11.40 11.05
N MET A 83 11.25 -11.35 11.54
CA MET A 83 10.40 -12.53 11.66
C MET A 83 9.23 -12.41 10.69
N PHE A 84 8.88 -13.54 10.07
CA PHE A 84 7.64 -13.67 9.32
C PHE A 84 6.43 -13.48 10.26
N SER A 85 5.47 -12.64 9.85
CA SER A 85 4.34 -12.28 10.69
C SER A 85 3.01 -12.36 9.94
N PHE A 86 2.20 -13.35 10.29
CA PHE A 86 0.84 -13.43 9.76
C PHE A 86 -0.04 -12.24 10.18
N ALA A 87 0.26 -11.62 11.32
CA ALA A 87 -0.46 -10.44 11.78
C ALA A 87 -0.24 -9.24 10.86
N ASP A 88 0.96 -9.12 10.29
CA ASP A 88 1.32 -8.03 9.39
C ASP A 88 0.73 -8.25 8.00
N MET A 89 0.67 -9.50 7.52
CA MET A 89 -0.14 -9.85 6.33
C MET A 89 -1.60 -9.44 6.46
N VAL A 90 -2.19 -9.61 7.65
CA VAL A 90 -3.57 -9.19 7.92
C VAL A 90 -3.68 -7.66 7.95
N ALA A 91 -2.71 -6.96 8.53
CA ALA A 91 -2.65 -5.50 8.53
C ALA A 91 -2.51 -4.93 7.10
N ASP A 92 -1.71 -5.56 6.25
CA ASP A 92 -1.53 -5.21 4.84
C ASP A 92 -2.86 -5.34 4.07
N CYS A 93 -3.53 -6.48 4.24
CA CYS A 93 -4.84 -6.72 3.63
C CYS A 93 -5.89 -5.71 4.12
N ALA A 94 -5.87 -5.37 5.42
CA ALA A 94 -6.75 -4.34 5.98
C ALA A 94 -6.44 -2.95 5.40
N GLY A 95 -5.16 -2.62 5.22
CA GLY A 95 -4.72 -1.39 4.54
C GLY A 95 -5.22 -1.32 3.10
N VAL A 96 -5.08 -2.40 2.32
CA VAL A 96 -5.61 -2.49 0.95
C VAL A 96 -7.14 -2.33 0.93
N ALA A 97 -7.85 -2.97 1.84
CA ALA A 97 -9.30 -2.84 1.95
C ALA A 97 -9.72 -1.39 2.28
N LEU A 98 -9.00 -0.74 3.20
CA LEU A 98 -9.21 0.67 3.54
C LEU A 98 -8.97 1.58 2.33
N GLY A 99 -7.87 1.36 1.60
CA GLY A 99 -7.57 2.10 0.36
C GLY A 99 -8.66 1.93 -0.70
N CYS A 100 -9.17 0.71 -0.87
CA CYS A 100 -10.33 0.43 -1.74
C CYS A 100 -11.57 1.22 -1.29
N ALA A 101 -11.89 1.23 0.00
CA ALA A 101 -13.03 1.96 0.55
C ALA A 101 -12.92 3.47 0.27
N VAL A 102 -11.74 4.05 0.48
CA VAL A 102 -11.46 5.48 0.18
C VAL A 102 -11.69 5.78 -1.30
N ILE A 103 -11.19 4.93 -2.21
CA ILE A 103 -11.38 5.12 -3.66
C ILE A 103 -12.86 5.06 -4.03
N LEU A 104 -13.60 4.09 -3.50
CA LEU A 104 -15.01 3.89 -3.81
C LEU A 104 -15.87 5.04 -3.26
N ALA A 105 -15.58 5.52 -2.05
CA ALA A 105 -16.26 6.67 -1.45
C ALA A 105 -15.97 7.99 -2.21
N ALA A 106 -14.76 8.16 -2.74
CA ALA A 106 -14.37 9.36 -3.46
C ALA A 106 -14.95 9.45 -4.90
N LYS A 107 -15.16 8.31 -5.57
CA LYS A 107 -15.71 8.25 -6.94
C LYS A 107 -17.01 9.06 -7.15
N PRO A 108 -18.08 8.89 -6.36
CA PRO A 108 -19.33 9.62 -6.55
C PRO A 108 -19.17 11.12 -6.28
N ILE A 109 -18.37 11.49 -5.27
CA ILE A 109 -18.10 12.89 -4.91
C ILE A 109 -17.41 13.61 -6.07
N ILE A 110 -16.37 13.01 -6.64
CA ILE A 110 -15.63 13.57 -7.78
C ILE A 110 -16.54 13.69 -9.01
N LYS A 111 -17.41 12.70 -9.24
CA LYS A 111 -18.37 12.75 -10.35
C LYS A 111 -19.34 13.92 -10.19
N LYS A 112 -19.88 14.12 -8.98
CA LYS A 112 -20.80 15.22 -8.66
C LYS A 112 -20.16 16.60 -8.90
N ILE A 113 -18.96 16.83 -8.35
CA ILE A 113 -18.23 18.09 -8.53
C ILE A 113 -17.97 18.40 -10.02
N ARG A 114 -17.71 17.37 -10.84
CA ARG A 114 -17.48 17.53 -12.28
C ARG A 114 -18.75 17.78 -13.09
N GLN A 115 -19.94 17.43 -12.56
CA GLN A 115 -21.22 17.66 -13.23
C GLN A 115 -21.81 19.03 -12.91
N GLU A 116 -21.43 19.64 -11.78
CA GLU A 116 -21.82 20.98 -11.37
C GLU A 116 -20.94 22.09 -11.99
N ARG A 117 -19.96 21.71 -12.82
CA ARG A 117 -18.98 22.61 -13.45
C ARG A 117 -19.07 22.49 -14.97
#